data_AF-A0A859QBH0-F1
#
_entry.id   AF-A0A859QBH0-F1
#
_cell.length_a   1.000
_cell.length_b   1.000
_cell.length_c   1.000
_cell.angle_alpha   90.00
_cell.angle_beta   90.00
_cell.angle_gamma   90.00
#
_symmetry.space_group_name_H-M   'P 1'
#
loop_
_entity.id
_entity.type
_entity.pdbx_description
1 polymer ?
#
loop_
_entity_poly.entity_id
_entity_poly.type
_entity_poly.pdbx_seq_one_letter_code
_entity_poly.pdbx_strand_id
1 'polypeptide(L)' 'MGDAMFLVPLAVLMSGGALAAFIWNLSHGQYEDLAGAAERVLYDNRERPGKAPEAASDQS' A
#
# COMPACT_ATOMS: atom_id res chain seq x y z
N MET A 1 6.01 36.76 -18.65
CA MET A 1 6.65 35.74 -19.52
C MET A 1 7.84 35.00 -18.88
N GLY A 2 8.47 35.47 -17.79
CA GLY A 2 9.67 34.83 -17.22
C GLY A 2 9.43 33.57 -16.37
N ASP A 3 8.24 33.43 -15.78
CA ASP A 3 7.99 32.39 -14.76
C ASP A 3 8.03 30.96 -15.32
N ALA A 4 7.66 30.79 -16.58
CA ALA A 4 7.71 29.49 -17.25
C ALA A 4 9.13 28.93 -17.35
N MET A 5 10.17 29.79 -17.38
CA MET A 5 11.56 29.35 -17.46
C MET A 5 12.02 28.60 -16.20
N PHE A 6 11.37 28.82 -15.06
CA PHE A 6 11.65 28.08 -13.83
C PHE A 6 10.63 26.96 -13.58
N LEU A 7 9.37 27.16 -13.96
CA LEU A 7 8.31 26.16 -13.78
C LEU A 7 8.49 24.93 -14.66
N VAL A 8 8.97 25.10 -15.90
CA VAL A 8 9.22 23.98 -16.84
C VAL A 8 10.29 23.01 -16.30
N PRO A 9 11.51 23.45 -15.96
CA PRO A 9 12.52 22.53 -15.42
C PRO A 9 12.09 21.94 -14.07
N LEU A 10 11.39 22.71 -13.21
CA LEU A 10 10.87 22.21 -11.95
C LEU A 10 9.83 21.08 -12.17
N ALA A 11 8.91 21.25 -13.12
CA ALA A 11 7.92 20.24 -13.47
C ALA A 11 8.56 18.97 -14.04
N VAL A 12 9.60 19.11 -14.86
CA VAL A 12 10.37 17.96 -15.39
C VAL A 12 11.07 17.20 -14.27
N LEU A 13 11.69 17.92 -13.31
CA LEU A 13 12.34 17.30 -12.15
C LEU A 13 11.32 16.58 -11.25
N MET A 14 10.18 17.20 -10.99
CA MET A 14 9.10 16.58 -10.21
C MET A 14 8.54 15.34 -10.89
N SER A 15 8.33 15.39 -12.22
CA SER A 15 7.85 14.25 -13.00
C SER A 15 8.88 13.11 -13.03
N GLY A 16 10.14 13.43 -13.28
CA GLY A 16 11.24 12.46 -13.26
C GLY A 16 11.41 11.82 -11.89
N GLY A 17 11.35 12.62 -10.82
CA GLY A 17 11.42 12.13 -9.44
C GLY A 17 10.26 11.20 -9.08
N ALA A 18 9.03 11.57 -9.46
CA ALA A 18 7.85 10.72 -9.24
C ALA A 18 7.95 9.39 -9.98
N LEU A 19 8.38 9.40 -11.26
CA LEU A 19 8.60 8.18 -12.04
C LEU A 19 9.71 7.31 -11.44
N ALA A 20 10.84 7.91 -11.03
CA ALA A 20 11.93 7.19 -10.40
C ALA A 20 11.49 6.51 -9.09
N ALA A 21 10.75 7.22 -8.22
CA ALA A 21 10.21 6.68 -6.99
C ALA A 21 9.20 5.53 -7.25
N PHE A 22 8.36 5.67 -8.29
CA PHE A 22 7.42 4.63 -8.69
C PHE A 22 8.14 3.35 -9.18
N ILE A 23 9.15 3.50 -10.04
CA ILE A 23 9.95 2.37 -10.53
C ILE A 23 10.72 1.71 -9.38
N TRP A 24 11.30 2.51 -8.49
CA TRP A 24 11.97 2.02 -7.28
C TRP A 24 11.03 1.16 -6.43
N ASN A 25 9.77 1.58 -6.24
CA ASN A 25 8.76 0.81 -5.51
C ASN A 25 8.41 -0.52 -6.19
N LEU A 26 8.34 -0.56 -7.52
CA LEU A 26 8.12 -1.79 -8.29
C LEU A 26 9.30 -2.76 -8.14
N SER A 27 10.54 -2.26 -8.12
CA SER A 27 11.74 -3.10 -7.96
C SER A 27 11.95 -3.62 -6.54
N HIS A 28 11.40 -2.96 -5.51
CA HIS A 28 11.63 -3.32 -4.09
C HIS A 28 10.66 -4.39 -3.56
N GLY A 29 9.82 -5.00 -4.40
CA GLY A 29 8.96 -6.11 -3.98
C GLY A 29 7.89 -5.77 -2.94
N GLN A 30 7.70 -4.48 -2.62
CA GLN A 30 6.71 -3.97 -1.65
C GLN A 30 5.25 -4.27 -2.04
N TYR A 31 5.02 -4.69 -3.28
CA TYR A 31 3.71 -5.13 -3.77
C TYR A 31 3.35 -6.57 -3.35
N GLU A 32 4.32 -7.41 -2.96
CA GLU A 32 4.04 -8.77 -2.51
C GLU A 32 3.27 -8.78 -1.18
N ASP A 33 3.59 -7.87 -0.26
CA ASP A 33 2.87 -7.75 1.01
C ASP A 33 1.43 -7.21 0.81
N LEU A 34 1.26 -6.27 -0.13
CA LEU A 34 -0.06 -5.78 -0.53
C LEU A 34 -0.91 -6.85 -1.23
N ALA A 35 -0.30 -7.69 -2.07
CA ALA A 35 -0.98 -8.83 -2.70
C ALA A 35 -1.49 -9.83 -1.65
N GLY A 36 -0.67 -10.15 -0.64
CA GLY A 36 -1.09 -10.99 0.49
C GLY A 36 -2.12 -10.32 1.43
N ALA A 37 -2.10 -8.99 1.57
CA ALA A 37 -3.14 -8.25 2.29
C ALA A 37 -4.48 -8.22 1.52
N ALA A 38 -4.45 -8.06 0.20
CA ALA A 38 -5.63 -8.08 -0.66
C ALA A 38 -6.31 -9.47 -0.66
N GLU A 39 -5.52 -10.55 -0.73
CA GLU A 39 -5.99 -11.93 -0.57
C GLU A 39 -6.75 -12.09 0.76
N ARG A 40 -6.14 -11.66 1.87
CA ARG A 40 -6.79 -11.68 3.18
C ARG A 40 -8.08 -10.87 3.20
N VAL A 41 -8.11 -9.63 2.71
CA VAL A 41 -9.33 -8.81 2.73
C VAL A 41 -10.46 -9.39 1.86
N LEU A 42 -10.12 -10.00 0.72
CA LEU A 42 -11.08 -10.59 -0.21
C LEU A 42 -11.71 -11.89 0.33
N TYR A 43 -10.92 -12.72 1.03
CA TYR A 43 -11.37 -14.02 1.55
C TYR A 43 -11.74 -14.03 3.05
N ASP A 44 -11.23 -13.09 3.88
CA ASP A 44 -11.55 -12.98 5.32
C ASP A 44 -13.04 -12.65 5.56
N ASN A 45 -13.72 -12.05 4.57
CA ASN A 45 -15.18 -11.87 4.61
C ASN A 45 -15.98 -13.14 4.31
N ARG A 46 -15.35 -14.21 3.81
CA ARG A 46 -15.98 -15.49 3.46
C ARG A 46 -15.71 -16.59 4.49
N GLU A 47 -14.69 -16.46 5.32
CA GLU A 47 -14.18 -17.52 6.20
C GLU A 47 -14.23 -17.23 7.71
N ARG A 48 -15.16 -16.39 8.18
CA ARG A 48 -15.42 -16.31 9.63
C ARG A 48 -16.73 -16.98 10.06
N PRO A 49 -16.84 -18.32 10.00
CA PRO A 49 -17.75 -19.03 10.87
C PRO A 49 -17.14 -19.06 12.28
N GLY A 50 -17.70 -18.26 13.20
CA GLY A 50 -17.53 -18.47 14.64
C GLY A 50 -16.46 -17.64 15.33
N LYS A 51 -16.83 -16.44 15.79
CA LYS A 51 -16.33 -15.92 17.06
C LYS A 51 -17.47 -15.86 18.08
N ALA A 52 -17.49 -16.83 19.01
CA ALA A 52 -17.93 -16.69 20.41
C ALA A 52 -17.78 -18.05 21.13
N PRO A 53 -17.42 -18.10 22.43
CA PRO A 53 -16.38 -17.35 23.15
C PRO A 53 -15.44 -18.31 23.91
N GLU A 54 -14.15 -18.35 23.57
CA GLU A 54 -13.13 -19.14 24.29
C GLU A 54 -12.22 -18.20 25.09
N ALA A 55 -12.78 -17.54 26.09
CA ALA A 55 -12.03 -16.84 27.13
C ALA A 55 -12.99 -16.48 28.27
N ALA A 56 -12.58 -16.79 29.49
CA ALA A 56 -13.17 -16.37 30.77
C ALA A 56 -14.29 -17.26 31.36
N SER A 57 -13.93 -18.50 31.68
CA SER A 57 -14.25 -19.15 32.97
C SER A 57 -13.39 -20.43 33.05
N ASP A 58 -12.07 -20.34 33.15
CA ASP A 58 -11.40 -20.23 34.46
C ASP A 58 -12.15 -21.08 35.50
N GLN A 59 -11.96 -22.40 35.49
CA GLN A 59 -10.95 -23.06 36.33
C GLN A 59 -11.00 -22.57 37.80
N SER A 60 -12.10 -22.81 38.51
CA SER A 60 -12.18 -22.91 39.99
C SER A 60 -13.50 -23.52 40.41
#